data_AF-Q7RK32-F1
#
_entry.id   AF-Q7RK32-F1
#
_cell.length_a   1.000
_cell.length_b   1.000
_cell.length_c   1.000
_cell.angle_alpha   90.00
_cell.angle_beta   90.00
_cell.angle_gamma   90.00
#
_symmetry.space_group_name_H-M   'P 1'
#
loop_
_entity.id
_entity.type
_entity.pdbx_description
1 polymer ?
#
loop_
_entity_poly.entity_id
_entity_poly.type
_entity_poly.pdbx_seq_one_letter_code
_entity_poly.pdbx_strand_id
1 'polypeptide(L)'
;MNIILNTNENVIQKEIEKNSNFFKNENFKKTSNVYVYDNSNDQNELNEINLQKDEKVDKKSLKKKKNEDKENRNMEKKKTNENDKVQADDTFKRLELDNTKLSNTNVDNTKNSPRPLIDIEKEKEKKLSKKKEENLLVVKKITTINCSEVNINDIPLKDKYMILFLIYCLKFNILNIVMYIYENNKMFLTDATLKTSLYRQLIIRLFFSLKDFTKCIKIIDETKEYNNNLDILYIYAESLYKLKDYKKSITYLKEYLDLCAYDNIRAKIYIQLTKLYICLNQHEDSKTMIKNSLQINKTSYAYLYFSYYYFKKKKYIYAYKLLYKSNEINIFNHKIWASLSIILLHLNMKNEADKCLNNFIKMKRYKKETIMEIIEAYKELGYEKSEKQLLNFLSQQINDNCGE
;
A
#
# COMPACT_ATOMS: atom_id res chain seq x y z
N MET A 1 0.45 3.25 -5.73
CA MET A 1 1.90 3.05 -5.51
C MET A 1 2.59 4.04 -6.42
N ASN A 2 3.46 4.87 -5.84
CA ASN A 2 3.75 6.20 -6.39
C ASN A 2 5.26 6.41 -6.56
N ILE A 3 6.04 5.33 -6.67
CA ILE A 3 7.51 5.44 -6.75
C ILE A 3 7.90 6.24 -7.98
N ILE A 4 7.33 5.90 -9.16
CA ILE A 4 7.70 6.57 -10.41
C ILE A 4 7.06 7.97 -10.54
N LEU A 5 5.95 8.25 -9.85
CA LEU A 5 5.45 9.64 -9.72
C LEU A 5 6.46 10.53 -8.96
N ASN A 6 7.12 9.99 -7.93
CA ASN A 6 8.15 10.71 -7.18
C ASN A 6 9.47 10.77 -7.96
N THR A 7 9.86 9.70 -8.68
CA THR A 7 11.06 9.74 -9.55
C THR A 7 10.91 10.79 -10.64
N ASN A 8 9.79 10.78 -11.38
CA ASN A 8 9.57 11.70 -12.50
C ASN A 8 9.50 13.16 -12.05
N GLU A 9 8.81 13.44 -10.93
CA GLU A 9 8.87 14.74 -10.23
C GLU A 9 10.32 15.17 -9.97
N ASN A 10 11.12 14.33 -9.31
CA ASN A 10 12.48 14.67 -8.90
C ASN A 10 13.43 14.96 -10.08
N VAL A 11 13.24 14.30 -11.24
CA VAL A 11 14.07 14.59 -12.43
C VAL A 11 13.58 15.86 -13.13
N ILE A 12 12.27 16.02 -13.33
CA ILE A 12 11.68 17.22 -13.96
C ILE A 12 12.00 18.48 -13.14
N GLN A 13 11.88 18.42 -11.81
CA GLN A 13 12.25 19.52 -10.92
C GLN A 13 13.73 19.89 -11.06
N LYS A 14 14.65 18.91 -11.05
CA LYS A 14 16.09 19.18 -11.23
C LYS A 14 16.43 19.80 -12.58
N GLU A 15 15.71 19.45 -13.65
CA GLU A 15 15.88 20.11 -14.95
C GLU A 15 15.32 21.53 -14.96
N ILE A 16 14.15 21.76 -14.35
CA ILE A 16 13.58 23.09 -14.17
C ILE A 16 14.53 23.98 -13.35
N GLU A 17 15.13 23.46 -12.27
CA GLU A 17 16.09 24.18 -11.43
C GLU A 17 17.38 24.52 -12.19
N LYS A 18 17.94 23.56 -12.95
CA LYS A 18 19.11 23.80 -13.83
C LYS A 18 18.85 24.95 -14.81
N ASN A 19 17.71 24.92 -15.51
CA ASN A 19 17.36 25.95 -16.49
C ASN A 19 16.98 27.29 -15.82
N SER A 20 16.35 27.27 -14.64
CA SER A 20 16.04 28.48 -13.87
C SER A 20 17.31 29.21 -13.40
N ASN A 21 18.38 28.47 -13.12
CA ASN A 21 19.68 29.06 -12.79
C ASN A 21 20.41 29.63 -14.01
N PHE A 22 20.06 29.21 -15.24
CA PHE A 22 20.55 29.83 -16.47
C PHE A 22 20.06 31.28 -16.59
N PHE A 23 18.75 31.50 -16.46
CA PHE A 23 18.15 32.84 -16.48
C PHE A 23 18.65 33.75 -15.34
N LYS A 24 19.04 33.20 -14.18
CA LYS A 24 19.68 33.99 -13.11
C LYS A 24 21.08 34.49 -13.49
N ASN A 25 21.82 33.71 -14.29
CA ASN A 25 23.17 34.09 -14.73
C ASN A 25 23.15 35.05 -15.93
N GLU A 26 22.15 34.97 -16.82
CA GLU A 26 22.01 35.92 -17.94
C GLU A 26 21.67 37.35 -17.49
N ASN A 27 20.97 37.51 -16.37
CA ASN A 27 20.60 38.81 -15.79
C ASN A 27 21.79 39.71 -15.38
N PHE A 28 23.03 39.23 -15.46
CA PHE A 28 24.24 40.04 -15.27
C PHE A 28 24.81 40.64 -16.57
N LYS A 29 24.23 40.38 -17.76
CA LYS A 29 24.54 41.08 -19.01
C LYS A 29 23.45 42.08 -19.40
N LYS A 30 23.31 43.14 -18.60
CA LYS A 30 22.50 44.32 -18.97
C LYS A 30 23.15 45.05 -20.16
N THR A 31 22.76 44.72 -21.38
CA THR A 31 22.90 45.64 -22.52
C THR A 31 21.90 46.77 -22.32
N SER A 32 22.39 47.97 -21.97
CA SER A 32 21.58 49.16 -21.85
C SER A 32 21.07 49.62 -23.23
N ASN A 33 19.76 49.53 -23.45
CA ASN A 33 19.08 50.34 -24.46
C ASN A 33 17.95 51.11 -23.78
N VAL A 34 17.96 52.42 -23.95
CA VAL A 34 16.97 53.33 -23.39
C VAL A 34 15.79 53.41 -24.35
N TYR A 35 14.57 53.21 -23.84
CA TYR A 35 13.37 53.71 -24.48
C TYR A 35 12.83 54.86 -23.65
N VAL A 36 12.88 56.05 -24.23
CA VAL A 36 12.19 57.24 -23.71
C VAL A 36 10.71 57.12 -24.05
N TYR A 37 9.85 57.51 -23.12
CA TYR A 37 8.46 57.87 -23.40
C TYR A 37 8.19 59.20 -22.71
N ASP A 38 7.72 60.18 -23.46
CA ASP A 38 7.47 61.53 -22.95
C ASP A 38 6.20 61.61 -22.11
N ASN A 39 6.19 62.54 -21.16
CA ASN A 39 5.07 62.80 -20.26
C ASN A 39 4.03 63.73 -20.88
N SER A 40 2.78 63.56 -20.45
CA SER A 40 1.84 64.67 -20.28
C SER A 40 1.10 64.50 -18.95
N ASN A 41 1.08 65.55 -18.14
CA ASN A 41 0.48 65.65 -16.80
C ASN A 41 -1.08 65.57 -16.88
N ASP A 42 -1.89 65.50 -15.82
CA ASP A 42 -1.83 66.02 -14.43
C ASP A 42 -2.10 64.93 -13.38
N GLN A 43 -1.41 64.86 -12.23
CA GLN A 43 -1.54 65.70 -11.01
C GLN A 43 -2.97 65.72 -10.43
N ASN A 44 -3.23 65.59 -9.12
CA ASN A 44 -2.38 65.32 -7.92
C ASN A 44 -3.31 64.71 -6.82
N GLU A 45 -2.95 64.34 -5.58
CA GLU A 45 -1.77 64.52 -4.71
C GLU A 45 -1.76 63.45 -3.58
N LEU A 46 -0.74 63.47 -2.69
CA LEU A 46 -0.67 62.83 -1.35
C LEU A 46 -0.65 61.28 -1.26
N ASN A 47 -0.16 60.63 -0.19
CA ASN A 47 1.07 60.80 0.62
C ASN A 47 1.40 59.43 1.30
N GLU A 48 2.65 58.98 1.49
CA GLU A 48 3.65 59.32 2.54
C GLU A 48 3.27 58.91 4.00
N ILE A 49 4.16 58.39 4.86
CA ILE A 49 5.60 58.06 4.75
C ILE A 49 6.06 56.97 5.76
N ASN A 50 7.29 56.45 5.56
CA ASN A 50 8.27 55.68 6.38
C ASN A 50 8.08 55.55 7.93
N LEU A 51 8.80 54.72 8.72
CA LEU A 51 10.22 54.31 8.77
C LEU A 51 10.39 52.83 9.25
N GLN A 52 11.19 52.02 8.56
CA GLN A 52 12.63 51.69 8.78
C GLN A 52 12.94 50.68 9.92
N LYS A 53 14.09 50.01 9.76
CA LYS A 53 14.65 48.99 10.67
C LYS A 53 15.61 49.63 11.66
N ASP A 54 15.93 48.90 12.74
CA ASP A 54 17.35 48.65 13.00
C ASP A 54 17.58 47.34 13.77
N GLU A 55 18.71 46.68 13.54
CA GLU A 55 19.16 45.51 14.30
C GLU A 55 20.25 45.91 15.30
N LYS A 56 20.26 45.30 16.49
CA LYS A 56 21.53 45.00 17.19
C LYS A 56 21.40 43.84 18.17
N VAL A 57 22.44 43.02 18.18
CA VAL A 57 22.63 41.87 19.07
C VAL A 57 23.67 42.25 20.13
N ASP A 58 23.42 41.92 21.40
CA ASP A 58 24.52 41.44 22.24
C ASP A 58 24.06 40.48 23.35
N LYS A 59 25.02 39.89 24.07
CA LYS A 59 24.88 38.60 24.77
C LYS A 59 25.10 38.68 26.30
N LYS A 60 24.62 37.62 26.96
CA LYS A 60 24.94 37.12 28.33
C LYS A 60 24.38 37.90 29.53
N SER A 61 23.62 37.18 30.36
CA SER A 61 24.13 36.76 31.68
C SER A 61 23.33 35.57 32.23
N LEU A 62 23.90 34.85 33.21
CA LEU A 62 23.22 33.77 33.96
C LEU A 62 22.96 34.24 35.39
N LYS A 63 21.84 33.81 36.01
CA LYS A 63 21.87 33.01 37.27
C LYS A 63 20.48 32.52 37.74
N LYS A 64 20.54 31.47 38.58
CA LYS A 64 19.43 30.68 39.14
C LYS A 64 18.73 31.35 40.34
N LYS A 65 17.44 31.05 40.50
CA LYS A 65 16.72 30.71 41.76
C LYS A 65 15.40 30.01 41.32
N LYS A 66 14.87 28.89 41.86
CA LYS A 66 14.68 28.39 43.26
C LYS A 66 13.72 29.27 44.08
N ASN A 67 12.74 28.75 44.83
CA ASN A 67 12.23 27.37 45.05
C ASN A 67 10.72 27.50 45.47
N GLU A 68 9.91 26.46 45.70
CA GLU A 68 10.20 25.02 45.76
C GLU A 68 9.61 24.20 44.59
N ASP A 69 8.38 23.67 44.52
CA ASP A 69 7.30 23.54 45.51
C ASP A 69 6.35 22.34 45.22
N LYS A 70 5.37 22.06 46.10
CA LYS A 70 4.77 20.70 46.23
C LYS A 70 3.27 20.67 46.54
N GLU A 71 2.60 19.61 46.08
CA GLU A 71 1.82 18.63 46.89
C GLU A 71 1.33 17.50 45.96
N ASN A 72 1.88 16.28 46.08
CA ASN A 72 1.44 15.17 46.96
C ASN A 72 0.35 14.25 46.37
N ARG A 73 0.77 13.05 45.93
CA ARG A 73 0.24 11.77 46.45
C ARG A 73 1.17 10.60 46.12
N ASN A 74 1.20 9.62 47.01
CA ASN A 74 2.10 8.46 46.93
C ASN A 74 1.61 7.46 45.86
N MET A 75 2.45 6.73 45.12
CA MET A 75 3.55 5.83 45.53
C MET A 75 3.07 4.60 46.31
N GLU A 76 2.80 3.51 45.58
CA GLU A 76 3.02 2.17 46.13
C GLU A 76 3.83 1.34 45.12
N LYS A 77 4.88 0.65 45.59
CA LYS A 77 5.80 -0.14 44.76
C LYS A 77 5.60 -1.63 45.03
N LYS A 78 5.43 -2.43 43.98
CA LYS A 78 5.86 -3.84 43.99
C LYS A 78 6.97 -4.05 42.96
N LYS A 79 7.93 -4.91 43.33
CA LYS A 79 9.23 -5.00 42.66
C LYS A 79 9.17 -5.89 41.42
N THR A 80 9.96 -5.49 40.44
CA THR A 80 10.60 -6.26 39.37
C THR A 80 10.62 -7.78 39.53
N ASN A 81 10.41 -8.48 38.41
CA ASN A 81 11.37 -9.48 37.96
C ASN A 81 11.47 -9.40 36.43
N GLU A 82 12.63 -8.97 35.91
CA GLU A 82 12.91 -8.97 34.48
C GLU A 82 13.27 -10.39 34.02
N ASN A 83 12.65 -10.88 32.96
CA ASN A 83 13.14 -12.05 32.21
C ASN A 83 12.53 -12.13 30.79
N ASP A 84 12.43 -10.99 30.10
CA ASP A 84 11.95 -10.90 28.71
C ASP A 84 12.99 -11.45 27.70
N LYS A 85 13.25 -12.76 27.79
CA LYS A 85 13.78 -13.51 26.66
C LYS A 85 12.72 -13.55 25.58
N VAL A 86 12.87 -12.69 24.57
CA VAL A 86 12.02 -12.60 23.37
C VAL A 86 11.64 -13.98 22.87
N GLN A 87 10.42 -14.41 23.19
CA GLN A 87 9.95 -15.74 22.86
C GLN A 87 9.58 -15.76 21.39
N ALA A 88 10.48 -16.30 20.56
CA ALA A 88 10.27 -16.38 19.12
C ALA A 88 8.93 -17.06 18.81
N ASP A 89 8.08 -16.41 18.01
CA ASP A 89 6.70 -16.81 17.75
C ASP A 89 6.60 -18.12 16.95
N ASP A 90 6.80 -19.23 17.67
CA ASP A 90 6.85 -20.59 17.16
C ASP A 90 5.46 -21.13 16.77
N THR A 91 4.39 -20.33 16.98
CA THR A 91 3.01 -20.66 16.59
C THR A 91 2.94 -21.09 15.13
N PHE A 92 3.70 -20.46 14.22
CA PHE A 92 3.69 -20.82 12.81
C PHE A 92 4.20 -22.26 12.58
N LYS A 93 5.31 -22.66 13.21
CA LYS A 93 5.83 -24.03 13.11
C LYS A 93 4.90 -25.04 13.81
N ARG A 94 4.32 -24.65 14.94
CA ARG A 94 3.36 -25.48 15.68
C ARG A 94 2.11 -25.78 14.84
N LEU A 95 1.58 -24.76 14.16
CA LEU A 95 0.49 -24.91 13.18
C LEU A 95 0.86 -25.81 11.99
N GLU A 96 2.14 -25.93 11.62
CA GLU A 96 2.59 -26.88 10.59
C GLU A 96 2.74 -28.31 11.13
N LEU A 97 3.35 -28.47 12.30
CA LEU A 97 3.50 -29.75 13.02
C LEU A 97 2.15 -30.41 13.33
N ASP A 98 1.16 -29.64 13.76
CA ASP A 98 -0.18 -30.16 14.06
C ASP A 98 -0.96 -30.56 12.78
N ASN A 99 -0.54 -30.07 11.59
CA ASN A 99 -1.09 -30.51 10.31
C ASN A 99 -0.44 -31.80 9.77
N THR A 100 0.87 -32.01 9.99
CA THR A 100 1.56 -33.24 9.53
C THR A 100 1.35 -34.43 10.46
N LYS A 101 1.17 -34.20 11.77
CA LYS A 101 0.80 -35.27 12.71
C LYS A 101 -0.59 -35.87 12.44
N LEU A 102 -1.48 -35.12 11.79
CA LEU A 102 -2.84 -35.58 11.46
C LEU A 102 -2.92 -36.38 10.15
N SER A 103 -1.83 -36.56 9.41
CA SER A 103 -1.79 -37.35 8.16
C SER A 103 -1.05 -38.69 8.28
N ASN A 104 -0.25 -38.88 9.33
CA ASN A 104 0.63 -40.04 9.48
C ASN A 104 0.35 -40.80 10.78
N THR A 105 -0.71 -41.61 10.79
CA THR A 105 -0.85 -42.75 11.72
C THR A 105 -0.72 -44.05 10.95
N ASN A 106 0.52 -44.44 10.68
CA ASN A 106 0.92 -45.83 10.58
C ASN A 106 2.23 -45.98 11.36
N VAL A 107 2.33 -47.07 12.10
CA VAL A 107 3.41 -47.32 13.07
C VAL A 107 4.50 -48.11 12.39
N ASP A 108 5.76 -47.71 12.55
CA ASP A 108 6.75 -48.66 13.06
C ASP A 108 7.97 -48.02 13.73
N ASN A 109 8.61 -48.78 14.62
CA ASN A 109 9.79 -48.36 15.38
C ASN A 109 11.08 -48.89 14.76
N THR A 110 12.13 -48.07 14.74
CA THR A 110 13.50 -48.57 14.96
C THR A 110 14.41 -47.48 15.51
N LYS A 111 15.26 -47.83 16.47
CA LYS A 111 16.29 -46.94 17.02
C LYS A 111 17.53 -46.97 16.12
N ASN A 112 18.21 -45.83 15.97
CA ASN A 112 19.67 -45.80 15.88
C ASN A 112 20.24 -44.40 16.22
N SER A 113 21.54 -44.34 16.50
CA SER A 113 22.21 -43.23 17.19
C SER A 113 22.74 -42.12 16.26
N PRO A 114 22.96 -40.88 16.78
CA PRO A 114 23.39 -39.75 15.96
C PRO A 114 24.92 -39.68 15.78
N ARG A 115 25.35 -39.36 14.54
CA ARG A 115 26.68 -38.81 14.21
C ARG A 115 26.51 -37.63 13.21
N PRO A 116 27.49 -36.72 13.07
CA PRO A 116 27.19 -35.29 12.89
C PRO A 116 26.86 -34.87 11.45
N LEU A 117 25.81 -34.05 11.31
CA LEU A 117 25.33 -33.43 10.05
C LEU A 117 25.94 -32.04 9.75
N ILE A 118 26.79 -31.55 10.65
CA ILE A 118 27.12 -30.12 10.84
C ILE A 118 27.79 -29.46 9.61
N ASP A 119 28.52 -30.21 8.79
CA ASP A 119 29.27 -29.63 7.66
C ASP A 119 28.50 -29.64 6.33
N ILE A 120 27.46 -30.49 6.20
CA ILE A 120 26.56 -30.49 5.04
C ILE A 120 25.65 -29.25 5.06
N GLU A 121 25.26 -28.77 6.24
CA GLU A 121 24.45 -27.55 6.37
C GLU A 121 25.26 -26.30 5.99
N LYS A 122 26.52 -26.17 6.44
CA LYS A 122 27.42 -25.06 6.08
C LYS A 122 27.69 -24.99 4.57
N GLU A 123 27.82 -26.14 3.91
CA GLU A 123 27.92 -26.24 2.44
C GLU A 123 26.63 -25.75 1.75
N LYS A 124 25.46 -26.16 2.24
CA LYS A 124 24.16 -25.73 1.70
C LYS A 124 23.92 -24.25 1.94
N GLU A 125 24.28 -23.71 3.10
CA GLU A 125 24.20 -22.27 3.38
C GLU A 125 25.14 -21.45 2.49
N LYS A 126 26.39 -21.88 2.28
CA LYS A 126 27.32 -21.20 1.34
C LYS A 126 26.85 -21.26 -0.12
N LYS A 127 26.22 -22.36 -0.54
CA LYS A 127 25.62 -22.49 -1.88
C LYS A 127 24.34 -21.64 -2.00
N LEU A 128 23.56 -21.51 -0.93
CA LEU A 128 22.39 -20.64 -0.85
C LEU A 128 22.77 -19.14 -0.75
N SER A 129 23.86 -18.80 -0.07
CA SER A 129 24.37 -17.42 0.02
C SER A 129 24.89 -16.96 -1.34
N LYS A 130 25.75 -17.75 -2.00
CA LYS A 130 26.22 -17.43 -3.36
C LYS A 130 25.06 -17.30 -4.35
N LYS A 131 24.08 -18.22 -4.32
CA LYS A 131 22.90 -18.11 -5.19
C LYS A 131 22.00 -16.91 -4.84
N LYS A 132 22.01 -16.44 -3.59
CA LYS A 132 21.39 -15.16 -3.19
C LYS A 132 22.20 -13.95 -3.64
N GLU A 133 23.53 -13.99 -3.62
CA GLU A 133 24.41 -12.91 -4.08
C GLU A 133 24.44 -12.78 -5.61
N GLU A 134 24.47 -13.89 -6.33
CA GLU A 134 24.28 -13.95 -7.78
C GLU A 134 22.90 -13.42 -8.15
N ASN A 135 21.83 -13.88 -7.47
CA ASN A 135 20.50 -13.29 -7.63
C ASN A 135 20.46 -11.81 -7.21
N LEU A 136 21.26 -11.34 -6.25
CA LEU A 136 21.29 -9.92 -5.85
C LEU A 136 22.08 -9.06 -6.86
N LEU A 137 23.08 -9.62 -7.54
CA LEU A 137 23.83 -8.98 -8.62
C LEU A 137 23.02 -8.96 -9.93
N VAL A 138 22.30 -10.05 -10.23
CA VAL A 138 21.30 -10.10 -11.31
C VAL A 138 20.13 -9.18 -11.00
N VAL A 139 19.60 -9.17 -9.77
CA VAL A 139 18.56 -8.21 -9.35
C VAL A 139 19.10 -6.77 -9.37
N LYS A 140 20.37 -6.50 -9.04
CA LYS A 140 20.96 -5.17 -9.25
C LYS A 140 20.96 -4.78 -10.74
N LYS A 141 21.32 -5.72 -11.64
CA LYS A 141 21.20 -5.53 -13.09
C LYS A 141 19.75 -5.38 -13.57
N ILE A 142 18.77 -6.02 -12.92
CA ILE A 142 17.33 -5.92 -13.23
C ILE A 142 16.72 -4.64 -12.63
N THR A 143 17.21 -4.10 -11.51
CA THR A 143 16.88 -2.75 -11.05
C THR A 143 17.50 -1.66 -11.92
N THR A 144 18.47 -2.01 -12.77
CA THR A 144 18.92 -1.21 -13.93
C THR A 144 18.37 -1.70 -15.27
N ILE A 145 17.40 -2.62 -15.29
CA ILE A 145 16.45 -2.68 -16.41
C ILE A 145 15.48 -1.54 -16.17
N ASN A 146 15.87 -0.37 -16.66
CA ASN A 146 15.05 0.75 -17.04
C ASN A 146 13.63 0.75 -16.43
N CYS A 147 13.50 1.36 -15.24
CA CYS A 147 12.53 2.45 -15.17
C CYS A 147 12.94 3.40 -16.30
N SER A 148 12.25 3.36 -17.44
CA SER A 148 12.68 4.06 -18.66
C SER A 148 13.06 5.48 -18.31
N GLU A 149 14.35 5.83 -18.43
CA GLU A 149 14.80 7.20 -18.24
C GLU A 149 13.99 8.05 -19.19
N VAL A 150 13.10 8.88 -18.64
CA VAL A 150 12.25 9.71 -19.48
C VAL A 150 13.21 10.62 -20.23
N ASN A 151 13.13 10.61 -21.56
CA ASN A 151 13.92 11.53 -22.37
C ASN A 151 13.30 12.93 -22.28
N ILE A 152 13.40 13.56 -21.10
CA ILE A 152 12.83 14.89 -20.80
C ILE A 152 13.57 15.96 -21.65
N ASN A 153 14.72 15.61 -22.25
CA ASN A 153 15.37 16.41 -23.30
C ASN A 153 14.43 16.71 -24.49
N ASP A 154 13.56 15.77 -24.86
CA ASP A 154 12.59 15.92 -25.98
C ASP A 154 11.37 16.79 -25.61
N ILE A 155 11.24 17.17 -24.34
CA ILE A 155 10.09 17.91 -23.81
C ILE A 155 10.45 19.40 -23.74
N PRO A 156 9.68 20.32 -24.37
CA PRO A 156 9.92 21.75 -24.24
C PRO A 156 9.84 22.23 -22.79
N LEU A 157 10.66 23.22 -22.40
CA LEU A 157 10.73 23.68 -20.99
C LEU A 157 9.36 24.14 -20.44
N LYS A 158 8.52 24.81 -21.25
CA LYS A 158 7.12 25.15 -20.92
C LYS A 158 6.32 23.90 -20.50
N ASP A 159 6.43 22.84 -21.30
CA ASP A 159 5.69 21.61 -21.11
C ASP A 159 6.19 20.85 -19.87
N LYS A 160 7.48 20.96 -19.51
CA LYS A 160 8.01 20.40 -18.24
C LYS A 160 7.27 20.96 -17.02
N TYR A 161 7.00 22.26 -16.98
CA TYR A 161 6.20 22.88 -15.91
C TYR A 161 4.75 22.36 -15.90
N MET A 162 4.10 22.25 -17.08
CA MET A 162 2.74 21.72 -17.17
C MET A 162 2.65 20.25 -16.75
N ILE A 163 3.64 19.42 -17.09
CA ILE A 163 3.70 18.03 -16.65
C ILE A 163 3.92 17.93 -15.13
N LEU A 164 4.79 18.77 -14.57
CA LEU A 164 5.02 18.82 -13.12
C LEU A 164 3.73 19.23 -12.38
N PHE A 165 2.97 20.19 -12.91
CA PHE A 165 1.64 20.54 -12.41
C PHE A 165 0.66 19.37 -12.47
N LEU A 166 0.59 18.63 -13.59
CA LEU A 166 -0.25 17.42 -13.72
C LEU A 166 0.15 16.32 -12.73
N ILE A 167 1.45 16.15 -12.46
CA ILE A 167 1.95 15.24 -11.41
C ILE A 167 1.43 15.64 -10.04
N TYR A 168 1.46 16.94 -9.68
CA TYR A 168 0.90 17.42 -8.42
C TYR A 168 -0.61 17.25 -8.34
N CYS A 169 -1.36 17.60 -9.39
CA CYS A 169 -2.81 17.39 -9.41
C CYS A 169 -3.19 15.91 -9.23
N LEU A 170 -2.44 14.97 -9.86
CA LEU A 170 -2.64 13.53 -9.63
C LEU A 170 -2.27 13.09 -8.20
N LYS A 171 -1.18 13.62 -7.62
CA LYS A 171 -0.78 13.32 -6.23
C LYS A 171 -1.80 13.81 -5.20
N PHE A 172 -2.36 14.99 -5.41
CA PHE A 172 -3.38 15.60 -4.53
C PHE A 172 -4.82 15.21 -4.91
N ASN A 173 -5.01 14.26 -5.82
CA ASN A 173 -6.32 13.75 -6.27
C ASN A 173 -7.26 14.83 -6.86
N ILE A 174 -6.70 15.89 -7.46
CA ILE A 174 -7.44 16.98 -8.12
C ILE A 174 -7.75 16.57 -9.58
N LEU A 175 -8.44 15.44 -9.72
CA LEU A 175 -8.56 14.72 -11.01
C LEU A 175 -9.29 15.54 -12.09
N ASN A 176 -10.24 16.40 -11.71
CA ASN A 176 -11.04 17.19 -12.65
C ASN A 176 -10.18 18.12 -13.52
N ILE A 177 -9.14 18.74 -12.93
CA ILE A 177 -8.21 19.62 -13.67
C ILE A 177 -7.35 18.81 -14.64
N VAL A 178 -6.88 17.62 -14.21
CA VAL A 178 -6.11 16.70 -15.05
C VAL A 178 -6.95 16.20 -16.22
N MET A 179 -8.24 15.91 -16.01
CA MET A 179 -9.17 15.51 -17.07
C MET A 179 -9.44 16.65 -18.05
N TYR A 180 -9.72 17.86 -17.58
CA TYR A 180 -9.92 19.03 -18.43
C TYR A 180 -8.69 19.33 -19.32
N ILE A 181 -7.48 19.24 -18.74
CA ILE A 181 -6.22 19.40 -19.51
C ILE A 181 -5.99 18.22 -20.45
N TYR A 182 -6.40 16.99 -20.11
CA TYR A 182 -6.34 15.84 -21.02
C TYR A 182 -7.29 16.00 -22.22
N GLU A 183 -8.50 16.52 -22.02
CA GLU A 183 -9.48 16.76 -23.09
C GLU A 183 -9.05 17.91 -24.01
N ASN A 184 -8.46 18.97 -23.44
CA ASN A 184 -8.02 20.17 -24.17
C ASN A 184 -6.50 20.18 -24.43
N ASN A 185 -5.87 19.01 -24.51
CA ASN A 185 -4.42 18.84 -24.35
C ASN A 185 -3.54 19.68 -25.29
N LYS A 186 -3.97 19.89 -26.54
CA LYS A 186 -3.26 20.72 -27.54
C LYS A 186 -3.21 22.22 -27.21
N MET A 187 -4.03 22.72 -26.28
CA MET A 187 -3.93 24.10 -25.79
C MET A 187 -2.77 24.27 -24.79
N PHE A 188 -2.44 23.19 -24.07
CA PHE A 188 -1.50 23.23 -22.94
C PHE A 188 -0.11 22.69 -23.30
N LEU A 189 -0.06 21.61 -24.08
CA LEU A 189 1.13 20.82 -24.38
C LEU A 189 1.36 20.69 -25.90
N THR A 190 2.62 20.56 -26.30
CA THR A 190 3.02 20.34 -27.70
C THR A 190 2.79 18.89 -28.16
N ASP A 191 2.57 18.70 -29.46
CA ASP A 191 2.44 17.35 -30.07
C ASP A 191 3.68 16.45 -29.86
N ALA A 192 4.85 17.02 -29.52
CA ALA A 192 6.03 16.27 -29.07
C ALA A 192 5.79 15.66 -27.67
N THR A 193 5.43 16.50 -26.69
CA THR A 193 5.09 16.06 -25.33
C THR A 193 3.97 15.04 -25.30
N LEU A 194 2.90 15.23 -26.08
CA LEU A 194 1.76 14.30 -26.15
C LEU A 194 2.16 12.89 -26.62
N LYS A 195 3.28 12.77 -27.38
CA LYS A 195 3.84 11.49 -27.84
C LYS A 195 4.82 10.86 -26.86
N THR A 196 5.11 11.48 -25.72
CA THR A 196 6.03 10.92 -24.72
C THR A 196 5.40 9.81 -23.88
N SER A 197 6.24 8.87 -23.46
CA SER A 197 5.90 7.85 -22.46
C SER A 197 5.43 8.48 -21.14
N LEU A 198 6.11 9.53 -20.67
CA LEU A 198 5.73 10.27 -19.46
C LEU A 198 4.30 10.80 -19.50
N TYR A 199 3.88 11.45 -20.59
CA TYR A 199 2.49 11.92 -20.72
C TYR A 199 1.50 10.74 -20.68
N ARG A 200 1.75 9.68 -21.45
CA ARG A 200 0.90 8.46 -21.44
C ARG A 200 0.78 7.84 -20.05
N GLN A 201 1.87 7.74 -19.31
CA GLN A 201 1.89 7.20 -17.94
C GLN A 201 1.04 8.03 -16.96
N LEU A 202 0.95 9.35 -17.16
CA LEU A 202 0.07 10.22 -16.36
C LEU A 202 -1.40 10.04 -16.74
N ILE A 203 -1.72 9.87 -18.03
CA ILE A 203 -3.09 9.59 -18.48
C ILE A 203 -3.57 8.19 -18.05
N ILE A 204 -2.69 7.18 -18.08
CA ILE A 204 -2.94 5.85 -17.52
C ILE A 204 -3.28 5.95 -16.01
N ARG A 205 -2.53 6.77 -15.26
CA ARG A 205 -2.79 7.02 -13.82
C ARG A 205 -4.06 7.83 -13.59
N LEU A 206 -4.42 8.77 -14.46
CA LEU A 206 -5.68 9.51 -14.41
C LEU A 206 -6.88 8.55 -14.51
N PHE A 207 -6.94 7.73 -15.56
CA PHE A 207 -8.04 6.79 -15.75
C PHE A 207 -8.10 5.73 -14.63
N PHE A 208 -6.96 5.26 -14.13
CA PHE A 208 -6.92 4.38 -12.97
C PHE A 208 -7.51 5.03 -11.70
N SER A 209 -7.18 6.29 -11.41
CA SER A 209 -7.73 7.04 -10.27
C SER A 209 -9.22 7.35 -10.44
N LEU A 210 -9.66 7.64 -11.66
CA LEU A 210 -11.09 7.79 -12.03
C LEU A 210 -11.87 6.46 -12.01
N LYS A 211 -11.19 5.31 -11.81
CA LYS A 211 -11.74 3.95 -11.87
C LYS A 211 -12.21 3.52 -13.28
N ASP A 212 -11.79 4.23 -14.31
CA ASP A 212 -12.01 3.85 -15.72
C ASP A 212 -10.96 2.81 -16.14
N PHE A 213 -11.15 1.59 -15.62
CA PHE A 213 -10.22 0.48 -15.84
C PHE A 213 -10.22 0.01 -17.31
N THR A 214 -11.26 0.30 -18.10
CA THR A 214 -11.33 -0.11 -19.51
C THR A 214 -10.48 0.81 -20.40
N LYS A 215 -10.56 2.14 -20.23
CA LYS A 215 -9.62 3.06 -20.90
C LYS A 215 -8.19 2.86 -20.40
N CYS A 216 -8.01 2.59 -19.10
CA CYS A 216 -6.71 2.28 -18.52
C CYS A 216 -6.06 1.07 -19.22
N ILE A 217 -6.76 -0.07 -19.31
CA ILE A 217 -6.29 -1.25 -20.07
C ILE A 217 -6.03 -0.89 -21.53
N LYS A 218 -6.99 -0.25 -22.22
CA LYS A 218 -6.86 0.04 -23.65
C LYS A 218 -5.55 0.78 -23.97
N ILE A 219 -5.26 1.87 -23.25
CA ILE A 219 -4.05 2.66 -23.47
C ILE A 219 -2.80 1.82 -23.15
N ILE A 220 -2.79 1.04 -22.06
CA ILE A 220 -1.66 0.17 -21.70
C ILE A 220 -1.42 -0.90 -22.79
N ASP A 221 -2.47 -1.47 -23.38
CA ASP A 221 -2.38 -2.49 -24.41
C ASP A 221 -1.98 -1.93 -25.78
N GLU A 222 -2.42 -0.73 -26.14
CA GLU A 222 -2.02 -0.03 -27.38
C GLU A 222 -0.55 0.42 -27.34
N THR A 223 -0.03 0.74 -26.16
CA THR A 223 1.27 1.43 -26.00
C THR A 223 2.37 0.57 -25.38
N LYS A 224 2.00 -0.57 -24.78
CA LYS A 224 2.89 -1.54 -24.09
C LYS A 224 3.81 -0.92 -23.03
N GLU A 225 3.40 0.21 -22.44
CA GLU A 225 4.14 0.94 -21.38
C GLU A 225 4.45 0.08 -20.15
N TYR A 226 3.73 -1.03 -19.91
CA TYR A 226 4.01 -1.94 -18.79
C TYR A 226 5.37 -2.64 -18.90
N ASN A 227 5.87 -2.92 -20.11
CA ASN A 227 7.14 -3.62 -20.34
C ASN A 227 8.34 -2.89 -19.70
N ASN A 228 8.30 -1.56 -19.62
CA ASN A 228 9.40 -0.70 -19.17
C ASN A 228 9.06 0.04 -17.86
N ASN A 229 7.96 -0.32 -17.19
CA ASN A 229 7.46 0.44 -16.04
C ASN A 229 6.70 -0.43 -15.04
N LEU A 230 7.36 -0.74 -13.92
CA LEU A 230 6.84 -1.58 -12.85
C LEU A 230 5.56 -1.01 -12.20
N ASP A 231 5.41 0.31 -12.03
CA ASP A 231 4.16 0.90 -11.51
C ASP A 231 3.00 0.74 -12.52
N ILE A 232 3.27 0.79 -13.84
CA ILE A 232 2.25 0.60 -14.88
C ILE A 232 1.86 -0.88 -15.00
N LEU A 233 2.82 -1.81 -14.88
CA LEU A 233 2.54 -3.25 -14.78
C LEU A 233 1.60 -3.56 -13.59
N TYR A 234 1.81 -2.92 -12.43
CA TYR A 234 0.89 -3.03 -11.29
C TYR A 234 -0.50 -2.43 -11.59
N ILE A 235 -0.56 -1.25 -12.20
CA ILE A 235 -1.82 -0.59 -12.60
C ILE A 235 -2.60 -1.45 -13.59
N TYR A 236 -1.92 -2.10 -14.54
CA TYR A 236 -2.51 -3.01 -15.51
C TYR A 236 -3.11 -4.24 -14.81
N ALA A 237 -2.32 -4.89 -13.95
CA ALA A 237 -2.72 -6.07 -13.21
C ALA A 237 -3.89 -5.80 -12.24
N GLU A 238 -3.91 -4.65 -11.55
CA GLU A 238 -5.05 -4.20 -10.75
C GLU A 238 -6.27 -3.94 -11.64
N SER A 239 -6.13 -3.25 -12.78
CA SER A 239 -7.25 -2.95 -13.69
C SER A 239 -7.90 -4.23 -14.22
N LEU A 240 -7.09 -5.23 -14.59
CA LEU A 240 -7.55 -6.57 -14.96
C LEU A 240 -8.31 -7.27 -13.80
N TYR A 241 -7.82 -7.16 -12.56
CA TYR A 241 -8.54 -7.65 -11.38
C TYR A 241 -9.90 -6.96 -11.18
N LYS A 242 -10.00 -5.63 -11.36
CA LYS A 242 -11.27 -4.89 -11.26
C LYS A 242 -12.28 -5.32 -12.33
N LEU A 243 -11.79 -5.63 -13.53
CA LEU A 243 -12.58 -6.12 -14.66
C LEU A 243 -12.75 -7.65 -14.67
N LYS A 244 -12.36 -8.33 -13.59
CA LYS A 244 -12.49 -9.78 -13.35
C LYS A 244 -11.69 -10.70 -14.28
N ASP A 245 -10.73 -10.17 -15.06
CA ASP A 245 -9.72 -10.99 -15.76
C ASP A 245 -8.63 -11.43 -14.77
N TYR A 246 -9.02 -12.31 -13.86
CA TYR A 246 -8.15 -12.80 -12.79
C TYR A 246 -6.96 -13.59 -13.34
N LYS A 247 -7.10 -14.23 -14.52
CA LYS A 247 -6.01 -15.02 -15.13
C LYS A 247 -4.87 -14.12 -15.60
N LYS A 248 -5.14 -13.09 -16.40
CA LYS A 248 -4.09 -12.14 -16.81
C LYS A 248 -3.55 -11.34 -15.62
N SER A 249 -4.42 -10.95 -14.68
CA SER A 249 -4.00 -10.27 -13.45
C SER A 249 -2.98 -11.09 -12.65
N ILE A 250 -3.18 -12.41 -12.50
CA ILE A 250 -2.19 -13.30 -11.86
C ILE A 250 -0.87 -13.34 -12.64
N THR A 251 -0.90 -13.40 -13.97
CA THR A 251 0.33 -13.40 -14.81
C THR A 251 1.16 -12.15 -14.55
N TYR A 252 0.56 -10.97 -14.70
CA TYR A 252 1.28 -9.71 -14.53
C TYR A 252 1.71 -9.42 -13.08
N LEU A 253 1.00 -9.94 -12.07
CA LEU A 253 1.47 -9.87 -10.67
C LEU A 253 2.60 -10.88 -10.35
N LYS A 254 2.76 -11.97 -11.12
CA LYS A 254 3.95 -12.84 -11.03
C LYS A 254 5.17 -12.17 -11.65
N GLU A 255 5.01 -11.67 -12.88
CA GLU A 255 6.03 -10.88 -13.59
C GLU A 255 6.52 -9.69 -12.72
N TYR A 256 5.59 -8.99 -12.07
CA TYR A 256 5.90 -7.96 -11.09
C TYR A 256 6.76 -8.48 -9.92
N LEU A 257 6.48 -9.66 -9.36
CA LEU A 257 7.23 -10.23 -8.24
C LEU A 257 8.65 -10.66 -8.60
N ASP A 258 8.88 -11.02 -9.86
CA ASP A 258 10.19 -11.42 -10.39
C ASP A 258 11.06 -10.18 -10.67
N LEU A 259 10.46 -9.07 -11.10
CA LEU A 259 11.10 -7.77 -11.29
C LEU A 259 11.28 -6.95 -9.98
N CYS A 260 10.45 -7.18 -8.96
CA CYS A 260 10.43 -6.36 -7.75
C CYS A 260 11.49 -6.78 -6.70
N ALA A 261 12.49 -5.94 -6.51
CA ALA A 261 13.54 -6.12 -5.49
C ALA A 261 13.09 -5.81 -4.03
N TYR A 262 11.97 -5.11 -3.82
CA TYR A 262 11.60 -4.56 -2.52
C TYR A 262 10.64 -5.45 -1.73
N ASP A 263 11.15 -6.18 -0.74
CA ASP A 263 10.37 -7.16 0.05
C ASP A 263 9.07 -6.59 0.66
N ASN A 264 9.09 -5.36 1.17
CA ASN A 264 7.91 -4.69 1.74
C ASN A 264 6.76 -4.43 0.73
N ILE A 265 7.08 -4.47 -0.58
CA ILE A 265 6.14 -4.41 -1.70
C ILE A 265 5.80 -5.83 -2.14
N ARG A 266 6.78 -6.74 -2.27
CA ARG A 266 6.54 -8.16 -2.60
C ARG A 266 5.51 -8.80 -1.65
N ALA A 267 5.60 -8.54 -0.34
CA ALA A 267 4.60 -8.96 0.64
C ALA A 267 3.17 -8.50 0.30
N LYS A 268 3.00 -7.26 -0.19
CA LYS A 268 1.69 -6.72 -0.61
C LYS A 268 1.20 -7.40 -1.88
N ILE A 269 2.09 -7.68 -2.84
CA ILE A 269 1.74 -8.38 -4.09
C ILE A 269 1.35 -9.83 -3.82
N TYR A 270 2.06 -10.54 -2.93
CA TYR A 270 1.65 -11.85 -2.43
C TYR A 270 0.24 -11.81 -1.82
N ILE A 271 -0.11 -10.76 -1.07
CA ILE A 271 -1.48 -10.54 -0.54
C ILE A 271 -2.51 -10.21 -1.66
N GLN A 272 -2.12 -9.64 -2.80
CA GLN A 272 -3.03 -9.48 -3.95
C GLN A 272 -3.25 -10.82 -4.69
N LEU A 273 -2.18 -11.54 -5.04
CA LEU A 273 -2.25 -12.88 -5.63
C LEU A 273 -3.07 -13.85 -4.76
N THR A 274 -2.90 -13.79 -3.44
CA THR A 274 -3.72 -14.51 -2.46
C THR A 274 -5.23 -14.36 -2.70
N LYS A 275 -5.70 -13.13 -2.96
CA LYS A 275 -7.11 -12.82 -3.19
C LYS A 275 -7.59 -13.33 -4.55
N LEU A 276 -6.78 -13.15 -5.59
CA LEU A 276 -7.05 -13.66 -6.93
C LEU A 276 -7.20 -15.19 -6.92
N TYR A 277 -6.29 -15.90 -6.24
CA TYR A 277 -6.40 -17.35 -6.06
C TYR A 277 -7.61 -17.76 -5.21
N ILE A 278 -8.04 -16.96 -4.22
CA ILE A 278 -9.31 -17.18 -3.52
C ILE A 278 -10.50 -17.03 -4.47
N CYS A 279 -10.53 -15.99 -5.31
CA CYS A 279 -11.59 -15.79 -6.31
C CYS A 279 -11.64 -16.88 -7.39
N LEU A 280 -10.56 -17.65 -7.58
CA LEU A 280 -10.49 -18.82 -8.46
C LEU A 280 -10.60 -20.17 -7.72
N ASN A 281 -10.88 -20.17 -6.41
CA ASN A 281 -10.88 -21.35 -5.53
C ASN A 281 -9.55 -22.16 -5.49
N GLN A 282 -8.44 -21.56 -5.93
CA GLN A 282 -7.10 -22.16 -5.96
C GLN A 282 -6.43 -22.05 -4.57
N HIS A 283 -6.96 -22.81 -3.60
CA HIS A 283 -6.64 -22.64 -2.19
C HIS A 283 -5.18 -22.97 -1.81
N GLU A 284 -4.50 -23.89 -2.50
CA GLU A 284 -3.09 -24.23 -2.21
C GLU A 284 -2.11 -23.17 -2.75
N ASP A 285 -2.37 -22.61 -3.93
CA ASP A 285 -1.63 -21.46 -4.46
C ASP A 285 -1.81 -20.24 -3.55
N SER A 286 -3.05 -19.97 -3.13
CA SER A 286 -3.38 -18.90 -2.18
C SER A 286 -2.58 -19.05 -0.88
N LYS A 287 -2.61 -20.24 -0.25
CA LYS A 287 -1.79 -20.58 0.93
C LYS A 287 -0.30 -20.36 0.71
N THR A 288 0.22 -20.71 -0.46
CA THR A 288 1.64 -20.53 -0.78
C THR A 288 2.00 -19.04 -0.83
N MET A 289 1.18 -18.21 -1.48
CA MET A 289 1.38 -16.75 -1.48
C MET A 289 1.26 -16.14 -0.08
N ILE A 290 0.28 -16.59 0.72
CA ILE A 290 0.10 -16.14 2.11
C ILE A 290 1.35 -16.43 2.96
N LYS A 291 1.92 -17.64 2.84
CA LYS A 291 3.16 -18.00 3.55
C LYS A 291 4.32 -17.10 3.13
N ASN A 292 4.50 -16.85 1.83
CA ASN A 292 5.56 -15.97 1.33
C ASN A 292 5.39 -14.53 1.86
N SER A 293 4.14 -14.03 1.95
CA SER A 293 3.88 -12.75 2.63
C SER A 293 4.21 -12.77 4.12
N LEU A 294 3.83 -13.81 4.86
CA LEU A 294 4.04 -13.90 6.31
C LEU A 294 5.51 -14.09 6.70
N GLN A 295 6.31 -14.72 5.84
CA GLN A 295 7.77 -14.81 5.99
C GLN A 295 8.45 -13.44 5.90
N ILE A 296 7.94 -12.55 5.06
CA ILE A 296 8.47 -11.18 4.89
C ILE A 296 7.89 -10.23 5.96
N ASN A 297 6.57 -10.23 6.14
CA ASN A 297 5.88 -9.29 7.03
C ASN A 297 4.58 -9.88 7.59
N LYS A 298 4.53 -10.01 8.92
CA LYS A 298 3.38 -10.47 9.72
C LYS A 298 2.26 -9.42 9.79
N THR A 299 1.59 -9.15 8.68
CA THR A 299 0.47 -8.19 8.64
C THR A 299 -0.86 -8.80 9.07
N SER A 300 -1.74 -7.98 9.68
CA SER A 300 -3.14 -8.35 9.98
C SER A 300 -3.85 -8.96 8.77
N TYR A 301 -3.72 -8.35 7.58
CA TYR A 301 -4.34 -8.86 6.36
C TYR A 301 -3.82 -10.23 5.93
N ALA A 302 -2.52 -10.51 6.08
CA ALA A 302 -1.98 -11.83 5.75
C ALA A 302 -2.54 -12.92 6.67
N TYR A 303 -2.71 -12.64 7.97
CA TYR A 303 -3.38 -13.56 8.90
C TYR A 303 -4.88 -13.75 8.58
N LEU A 304 -5.60 -12.69 8.20
CA LEU A 304 -7.01 -12.73 7.79
C LEU A 304 -7.23 -13.61 6.54
N TYR A 305 -6.34 -13.52 5.55
CA TYR A 305 -6.41 -14.42 4.39
C TYR A 305 -5.92 -15.84 4.73
N PHE A 306 -5.01 -16.03 5.70
CA PHE A 306 -4.62 -17.37 6.13
C PHE A 306 -5.75 -18.11 6.86
N SER A 307 -6.54 -17.42 7.68
CA SER A 307 -7.73 -18.02 8.29
C SER A 307 -8.75 -18.48 7.27
N TYR A 308 -8.92 -17.77 6.15
CA TYR A 308 -9.83 -18.16 5.06
C TYR A 308 -9.44 -19.50 4.43
N TYR A 309 -8.14 -19.76 4.24
CA TYR A 309 -7.66 -21.08 3.80
C TYR A 309 -8.09 -22.19 4.78
N TYR A 310 -7.88 -22.00 6.09
CA TYR A 310 -8.27 -23.00 7.10
C TYR A 310 -9.79 -23.15 7.23
N PHE A 311 -10.54 -22.06 7.05
CA PHE A 311 -12.01 -22.07 6.97
C PHE A 311 -12.52 -22.96 5.85
N LYS A 312 -12.02 -22.78 4.61
CA LYS A 312 -12.39 -23.64 3.47
C LYS A 312 -11.91 -25.09 3.59
N LYS A 313 -10.94 -25.38 4.46
CA LYS A 313 -10.55 -26.75 4.88
C LYS A 313 -11.33 -27.26 6.11
N LYS A 314 -12.41 -26.59 6.54
CA LYS A 314 -13.22 -26.86 7.76
C LYS A 314 -12.40 -26.97 9.06
N LYS A 315 -11.21 -26.38 9.11
CA LYS A 315 -10.28 -26.38 10.26
C LYS A 315 -10.51 -25.13 11.14
N TYR A 316 -11.72 -25.00 11.68
CA TYR A 316 -12.20 -23.78 12.33
C TYR A 316 -11.33 -23.29 13.50
N ILE A 317 -10.80 -24.19 14.34
CA ILE A 317 -9.87 -23.84 15.44
C ILE A 317 -8.59 -23.14 14.91
N TYR A 318 -8.09 -23.56 13.76
CA TYR A 318 -6.90 -22.96 13.12
C TYR A 318 -7.25 -21.59 12.53
N ALA A 319 -8.41 -21.46 11.89
CA ALA A 319 -8.92 -20.19 11.40
C ALA A 319 -9.13 -19.18 12.55
N TYR A 320 -9.71 -19.61 13.68
CA TYR A 320 -9.90 -18.79 14.87
C TYR A 320 -8.57 -18.24 15.43
N LYS A 321 -7.57 -19.11 15.64
CA LYS A 321 -6.24 -18.69 16.12
C LYS A 321 -5.58 -17.65 15.21
N LEU A 322 -5.77 -17.75 13.90
CA LEU A 322 -5.23 -16.80 12.91
C LEU A 322 -6.04 -15.49 12.87
N LEU A 323 -7.35 -15.53 13.01
CA LEU A 323 -8.19 -14.33 13.13
C LEU A 323 -7.91 -13.56 14.42
N TYR A 324 -7.65 -14.26 15.53
CA TYR A 324 -7.27 -13.62 16.79
C TYR A 324 -5.98 -12.81 16.62
N LYS A 325 -4.92 -13.42 16.06
CA LYS A 325 -3.68 -12.69 15.69
C LYS A 325 -3.90 -11.57 14.68
N SER A 326 -4.82 -11.74 13.74
CA SER A 326 -5.20 -10.68 12.80
C SER A 326 -5.81 -9.47 13.54
N ASN A 327 -6.62 -9.72 14.57
CA ASN A 327 -7.32 -8.72 15.39
C ASN A 327 -6.37 -7.98 16.34
N GLU A 328 -5.44 -8.70 16.99
CA GLU A 328 -4.37 -8.12 17.83
C GLU A 328 -3.57 -7.03 17.08
N ILE A 329 -3.35 -7.24 15.78
CA ILE A 329 -2.59 -6.31 14.93
C ILE A 329 -3.48 -5.17 14.37
N ASN A 330 -4.80 -5.37 14.21
CA ASN A 330 -5.72 -4.32 13.74
C ASN A 330 -7.18 -4.59 14.13
N ILE A 331 -7.57 -4.09 15.30
CA ILE A 331 -8.93 -4.21 15.86
C ILE A 331 -10.01 -3.43 15.06
N PHE A 332 -9.62 -2.47 14.21
CA PHE A 332 -10.54 -1.62 13.45
C PHE A 332 -10.93 -2.20 12.07
N ASN A 333 -10.50 -3.42 11.77
CA ASN A 333 -10.81 -4.08 10.50
C ASN A 333 -12.11 -4.90 10.60
N HIS A 334 -13.23 -4.30 10.17
CA HIS A 334 -14.57 -4.90 10.07
C HIS A 334 -14.58 -6.34 9.53
N LYS A 335 -13.71 -6.69 8.57
CA LYS A 335 -13.64 -8.03 7.99
C LYS A 335 -13.23 -9.11 8.98
N ILE A 336 -12.41 -8.75 9.99
CA ILE A 336 -11.97 -9.69 11.03
C ILE A 336 -13.15 -10.00 11.94
N TRP A 337 -13.94 -9.00 12.34
CA TRP A 337 -15.15 -9.18 13.15
C TRP A 337 -16.21 -10.03 12.45
N ALA A 338 -16.45 -9.79 11.16
CA ALA A 338 -17.31 -10.65 10.33
C ALA A 338 -16.80 -12.10 10.29
N SER A 339 -15.51 -12.29 9.99
CA SER A 339 -14.89 -13.62 9.90
C SER A 339 -14.87 -14.34 11.25
N LEU A 340 -14.64 -13.61 12.35
CA LEU A 340 -14.69 -14.15 13.72
C LEU A 340 -16.09 -14.62 14.07
N SER A 341 -17.13 -13.84 13.72
CA SER A 341 -18.52 -14.25 13.94
C SER A 341 -18.81 -15.59 13.25
N ILE A 342 -18.55 -15.70 11.94
CA ILE A 342 -18.74 -16.94 11.16
C ILE A 342 -17.96 -18.12 11.78
N ILE A 343 -16.68 -17.93 12.08
CA ILE A 343 -15.85 -19.01 12.66
C ILE A 343 -16.30 -19.44 14.05
N LEU A 344 -16.79 -18.51 14.88
CA LEU A 344 -17.28 -18.83 16.22
C LEU A 344 -18.62 -19.59 16.18
N LEU A 345 -19.48 -19.33 15.19
CA LEU A 345 -20.68 -20.15 14.96
C LEU A 345 -20.31 -21.60 14.62
N HIS A 346 -19.37 -21.83 13.71
CA HIS A 346 -18.89 -23.19 13.38
C HIS A 346 -18.10 -23.87 14.53
N LEU A 347 -17.83 -23.16 15.63
CA LEU A 347 -17.30 -23.69 16.88
C LEU A 347 -18.38 -23.84 17.97
N ASN A 348 -19.66 -23.64 17.62
CA ASN A 348 -20.83 -23.58 18.52
C ASN A 348 -20.75 -22.47 19.60
N MET A 349 -19.83 -21.51 19.45
CA MET A 349 -19.60 -20.39 20.37
C MET A 349 -20.51 -19.19 20.04
N LYS A 350 -21.82 -19.42 20.02
CA LYS A 350 -22.81 -18.44 19.53
C LYS A 350 -22.76 -17.09 20.26
N ASN A 351 -22.63 -17.11 21.59
CA ASN A 351 -22.57 -15.87 22.39
C ASN A 351 -21.37 -14.99 22.02
N GLU A 352 -20.26 -15.60 21.62
CA GLU A 352 -19.04 -14.92 21.18
C GLU A 352 -19.15 -14.48 19.72
N ALA A 353 -19.84 -15.27 18.88
CA ALA A 353 -20.20 -14.89 17.52
C ALA A 353 -21.14 -13.66 17.47
N ASP A 354 -22.14 -13.61 18.36
CA ASP A 354 -23.07 -12.50 18.52
C ASP A 354 -22.32 -11.24 19.01
N LYS A 355 -21.34 -11.37 19.93
CA LYS A 355 -20.44 -10.25 20.33
C LYS A 355 -19.59 -9.73 19.16
N CYS A 356 -19.04 -10.63 18.34
CA CYS A 356 -18.26 -10.26 17.16
C CYS A 356 -19.13 -9.59 16.08
N LEU A 357 -20.36 -10.07 15.88
CA LEU A 357 -21.36 -9.47 14.99
C LEU A 357 -21.72 -8.04 15.43
N ASN A 358 -21.97 -7.83 16.73
CA ASN A 358 -22.19 -6.50 17.29
C ASN A 358 -21.00 -5.55 17.06
N ASN A 359 -19.76 -6.05 17.12
CA ASN A 359 -18.57 -5.26 16.80
C ASN A 359 -18.43 -4.98 15.30
N PHE A 360 -18.77 -5.92 14.42
CA PHE A 360 -18.85 -5.69 12.97
C PHE A 360 -19.87 -4.59 12.63
N ILE A 361 -21.04 -4.64 13.24
CA ILE A 361 -22.11 -3.65 13.11
C ILE A 361 -21.63 -2.25 13.53
N LYS A 362 -21.01 -2.13 14.72
CA LYS A 362 -20.48 -0.84 15.22
C LYS A 362 -19.46 -0.16 14.30
N MET A 363 -18.81 -0.90 13.38
CA MET A 363 -17.86 -0.32 12.42
C MET A 363 -18.50 0.46 11.27
N LYS A 364 -19.84 0.39 11.08
CA LYS A 364 -20.59 1.09 10.01
C LYS A 364 -19.97 0.94 8.61
N ARG A 365 -19.39 -0.23 8.32
CA ARG A 365 -18.63 -0.51 7.08
C ARG A 365 -19.06 -1.83 6.49
N TYR A 366 -20.12 -1.75 5.70
CA TYR A 366 -20.86 -2.89 5.21
C TYR A 366 -20.48 -3.26 3.78
N LYS A 367 -20.62 -4.54 3.47
CA LYS A 367 -20.54 -5.10 2.11
C LYS A 367 -21.62 -6.14 1.98
N LYS A 368 -22.44 -6.06 0.92
CA LYS A 368 -23.56 -6.98 0.70
C LYS A 368 -23.09 -8.44 0.69
N GLU A 369 -21.93 -8.71 0.09
CA GLU A 369 -21.34 -10.06 0.05
C GLU A 369 -21.05 -10.60 1.46
N THR A 370 -20.30 -9.84 2.26
CA THR A 370 -19.93 -10.23 3.65
C THR A 370 -21.13 -10.31 4.58
N ILE A 371 -22.18 -9.53 4.34
CA ILE A 371 -23.46 -9.64 5.05
C ILE A 371 -24.15 -10.97 4.71
N MET A 372 -24.23 -11.34 3.44
CA MET A 372 -24.81 -12.62 3.01
C MET A 372 -24.02 -13.81 3.57
N GLU A 373 -22.67 -13.76 3.56
CA GLU A 373 -21.81 -14.79 4.16
C GLU A 373 -22.11 -15.02 5.65
N ILE A 374 -22.44 -13.96 6.41
CA ILE A 374 -22.84 -14.08 7.83
C ILE A 374 -24.24 -14.72 7.93
N ILE A 375 -25.23 -14.21 7.19
CA ILE A 375 -26.61 -14.72 7.22
C ILE A 375 -26.65 -16.22 6.87
N GLU A 376 -25.91 -16.61 5.82
CA GLU A 376 -25.79 -17.99 5.37
C GLU A 376 -25.21 -18.90 6.49
N ALA A 377 -24.20 -18.44 7.22
CA ALA A 377 -23.63 -19.18 8.36
C ALA A 377 -24.59 -19.30 9.57
N TYR A 378 -25.37 -18.25 9.90
CA TYR A 378 -26.41 -18.36 10.94
C TYR A 378 -27.50 -19.35 10.53
N LYS A 379 -27.83 -19.42 9.22
CA LYS A 379 -28.85 -20.32 8.67
C LYS A 379 -28.37 -21.77 8.56
N GLU A 380 -27.18 -22.03 8.03
CA GLU A 380 -26.57 -23.38 7.93
C GLU A 380 -26.52 -24.07 9.31
N LEU A 381 -26.30 -23.29 10.37
CA LEU A 381 -26.14 -23.76 11.74
C LEU A 381 -27.41 -23.65 12.61
N GLY A 382 -28.58 -23.41 12.00
CA GLY A 382 -29.89 -23.51 12.66
C GLY A 382 -30.25 -22.35 13.60
N TYR A 383 -29.58 -21.20 13.52
CA TYR A 383 -29.80 -20.05 14.41
C TYR A 383 -30.88 -19.07 13.91
N GLU A 384 -31.98 -19.58 13.32
CA GLU A 384 -33.01 -18.81 12.62
C GLU A 384 -33.56 -17.58 13.38
N LYS A 385 -33.71 -17.67 14.71
CA LYS A 385 -34.23 -16.54 15.51
C LYS A 385 -33.29 -15.33 15.45
N SER A 386 -31.98 -15.56 15.40
CA SER A 386 -30.98 -14.50 15.24
C SER A 386 -30.75 -14.15 13.78
N GLU A 387 -30.94 -15.07 12.83
CA GLU A 387 -31.00 -14.76 11.39
C GLU A 387 -32.09 -13.70 11.12
N LYS A 388 -33.32 -13.92 11.60
CA LYS A 388 -34.46 -13.00 11.43
C LYS A 388 -34.21 -11.63 12.09
N GLN A 389 -33.56 -11.60 13.26
CA GLN A 389 -33.15 -10.34 13.91
C GLN A 389 -32.07 -9.59 13.11
N LEU A 390 -31.07 -10.31 12.59
CA LEU A 390 -30.01 -9.74 11.77
C LEU A 390 -30.56 -9.21 10.44
N LEU A 391 -31.44 -9.96 9.78
CA LEU A 391 -32.14 -9.53 8.55
C LEU A 391 -32.94 -8.24 8.77
N ASN A 392 -33.68 -8.13 9.87
CA ASN A 392 -34.44 -6.92 10.21
C ASN A 392 -33.53 -5.71 10.52
N PHE A 393 -32.43 -5.93 11.24
CA PHE A 393 -31.44 -4.88 11.49
C PHE A 393 -30.79 -4.39 10.19
N LEU A 394 -30.50 -5.32 9.27
CA LEU A 394 -29.88 -5.03 7.99
C LEU A 394 -30.83 -4.35 7.00
N SER A 395 -32.12 -4.69 6.98
CA SER A 395 -33.09 -3.99 6.11
C SER A 395 -33.26 -2.53 6.51
N GLN A 396 -33.26 -2.24 7.82
CA GLN A 396 -33.19 -0.87 8.35
C GLN A 396 -31.90 -0.17 7.90
N GLN A 397 -30.72 -0.77 8.18
CA GLN A 397 -29.44 -0.17 7.78
C GLN A 397 -29.25 0.00 6.27
N ILE A 398 -29.85 -0.86 5.43
CA ILE A 398 -29.80 -0.72 3.98
C ILE A 398 -30.66 0.47 3.53
N ASN A 399 -31.88 0.61 4.05
CA ASN A 399 -32.73 1.77 3.76
C ASN A 399 -32.06 3.08 4.21
N ASP A 400 -31.45 3.10 5.40
CA ASP A 400 -30.73 4.26 5.95
C ASP A 400 -29.44 4.63 5.18
N ASN A 401 -28.90 3.74 4.34
CA ASN A 401 -27.66 3.96 3.58
C ASN A 401 -27.85 3.84 2.05
N CYS A 402 -29.08 3.80 1.55
CA CYS A 402 -29.41 3.88 0.11
C CYS A 402 -29.84 5.31 -0.29
N GLY A 403 -29.13 6.31 0.26
CA GLY A 403 -29.40 7.73 0.08
C GLY A 403 -28.17 8.56 -0.30
N GLU A 404 -27.25 8.00 -1.09
CA GLU A 404 -26.13 8.69 -1.78
C GLU A 404 -25.71 7.89 -3.04
#